data_AF-A0A820T5M9-F1
#
_entry.id   AF-A0A820T5M9-F1
#
_cell.length_a   1.000
_cell.length_b   1.000
_cell.length_c   1.000
_cell.angle_alpha   90.00
_cell.angle_beta   90.00
_cell.angle_gamma   90.00
#
_symmetry.space_group_name_H-M   'P 1'
#
loop_
_entity.id
_entity.type
_entity.pdbx_description
1 polymer ?
#
loop_
_entity_poly.entity_id
_entity_poly.type
_entity_poly.pdbx_seq_one_letter_code
_entity_poly.pdbx_strand_id
1 'polypeptide(L)' 'MAPLRRFLRQNEYILIRMIVPNALMVKIRNGDDLIELDVNEYKKGVVKKKIRVRGDVCVIGCWDKKTDSTICVFNMV' A
#
# COMPACT_ATOMS: atom_id res chain seq x y z
N MET A 1 7.11 -14.51 -4.33
CA MET A 1 5.80 -14.17 -4.92
C MET A 1 5.96 -12.89 -5.74
N ALA A 2 5.47 -12.87 -6.97
CA ALA A 2 5.48 -11.64 -7.79
C ALA A 2 4.30 -10.73 -7.38
N PRO A 3 4.45 -9.40 -7.38
CA PRO A 3 3.39 -8.48 -6.96
C PRO A 3 2.23 -8.45 -7.97
N LEU A 4 1.00 -8.31 -7.46
CA LEU A 4 -0.16 -8.02 -8.29
C LEU A 4 0.02 -6.66 -8.98
N ARG A 5 -0.21 -6.60 -10.30
CA ARG A 5 -0.08 -5.39 -11.12
C ARG A 5 -1.42 -4.94 -11.69
N ARG A 6 -1.74 -3.65 -11.55
CA ARG A 6 -2.91 -3.00 -12.18
C ARG A 6 -2.53 -1.61 -12.67
N PHE A 7 -3.16 -1.16 -13.74
CA PHE A 7 -2.99 0.18 -14.29
C PHE A 7 -3.99 1.15 -13.66
N LEU A 8 -3.55 2.37 -13.32
CA LEU A 8 -4.36 3.43 -12.72
C LEU A 8 -4.14 4.75 -13.46
N ARG A 9 -5.17 5.61 -13.56
CA ARG A 9 -4.99 6.97 -14.08
C ARG A 9 -4.59 7.93 -12.97
N GLN A 10 -3.81 8.93 -13.31
CA GLN A 10 -3.46 10.01 -12.39
C GLN A 10 -4.73 10.72 -11.85
N ASN A 11 -4.71 11.15 -10.60
CA ASN A 11 -5.80 11.83 -9.90
C ASN A 11 -7.05 10.98 -9.60
N GLU A 12 -7.08 9.70 -9.96
CA GLU A 12 -8.16 8.81 -9.52
C GLU A 12 -8.09 8.54 -8.02
N TYR A 13 -9.25 8.28 -7.41
CA TYR A 13 -9.30 7.78 -6.05
C TYR A 13 -9.40 6.27 -6.07
N ILE A 14 -8.49 5.60 -5.36
CA ILE A 14 -8.54 4.15 -5.18
C ILE A 14 -8.81 3.81 -3.72
N LEU A 15 -9.50 2.68 -3.53
CA LEU A 15 -9.66 2.04 -2.24
C LEU A 15 -8.76 0.81 -2.17
N ILE A 16 -7.76 0.87 -1.29
CA ILE A 16 -6.89 -0.26 -0.98
C ILE A 16 -7.52 -1.00 0.20
N ARG A 17 -8.03 -2.20 -0.09
CA ARG A 17 -8.54 -3.15 0.91
C ARG A 17 -7.79 -4.47 0.74
N MET A 18 -6.84 -4.73 1.63
CA MET A 18 -5.91 -5.86 1.50
C MET A 18 -5.69 -6.53 2.85
N ILE A 19 -5.52 -7.86 2.84
CA ILE A 19 -5.10 -8.62 4.01
C ILE A 19 -3.58 -8.74 3.96
N VAL A 20 -2.92 -8.18 4.98
CA VAL A 20 -1.47 -8.25 5.19
C VAL A 20 -1.26 -8.83 6.59
N PRO A 21 -1.29 -10.16 6.73
CA PRO A 21 -1.30 -10.79 8.05
C PRO A 21 0.08 -10.68 8.71
N ASN A 22 0.09 -10.49 10.03
CA ASN A 22 1.29 -10.49 10.88
C ASN A 22 2.33 -9.40 10.57
N ALA A 23 2.04 -8.43 9.71
CA ALA A 23 2.93 -7.28 9.54
C ALA A 23 2.87 -6.40 10.79
N LEU A 24 4.03 -5.95 11.26
CA LEU A 24 4.14 -4.97 12.34
C LEU A 24 3.63 -3.60 11.88
N MET A 25 3.84 -3.28 10.61
CA MET A 25 3.43 -2.03 9.99
C MET A 25 3.20 -2.24 8.49
N VAL A 26 2.32 -1.43 7.92
CA VAL A 26 2.13 -1.32 6.47
C VAL A 26 2.24 0.13 6.07
N LYS A 27 2.99 0.39 4.99
CA LYS A 27 3.18 1.69 4.36
C LYS A 27 2.60 1.67 2.95
N ILE A 28 2.19 2.82 2.45
CA ILE A 28 1.76 2.98 1.06
C ILE A 28 2.60 4.08 0.42
N ARG A 29 3.41 3.74 -0.57
CA ARG A 29 4.06 4.72 -1.44
C ARG A 29 3.09 5.13 -2.55
N ASN A 30 3.01 6.42 -2.88
CA ASN A 30 2.15 6.97 -3.92
C ASN A 30 2.90 8.08 -4.68
N GLY A 31 3.64 7.69 -5.73
CA GLY A 31 4.68 8.55 -6.29
C GLY A 31 5.82 8.74 -5.29
N ASP A 32 6.20 9.98 -5.02
CA ASP A 32 7.25 10.33 -4.04
C ASP A 32 6.74 10.39 -2.60
N ASP A 33 5.41 10.38 -2.41
CA ASP A 33 4.80 10.43 -1.08
C ASP A 33 4.81 9.05 -0.40
N LEU A 34 5.21 9.03 0.87
CA LEU A 34 5.05 7.87 1.76
C LEU A 34 3.89 8.13 2.71
N ILE A 35 2.88 7.27 2.65
CA ILE A 35 1.67 7.34 3.48
C ILE A 35 1.76 6.26 4.54
N GLU A 36 1.88 6.68 5.79
CA GLU A 36 1.72 5.81 6.96
C GLU A 36 0.24 5.58 7.24
N LEU A 37 -0.08 4.38 7.73
CA LEU A 37 -1.43 4.01 8.10
C LEU A 37 -1.61 4.21 9.60
N ASP A 38 -2.73 4.81 9.98
CA ASP A 38 -3.11 4.85 11.39
C ASP A 38 -3.67 3.50 11.88
N VAL A 39 -3.92 3.40 13.19
CA VAL A 39 -4.41 2.17 13.86
C VAL A 39 -5.80 1.74 13.37
N ASN A 40 -6.60 2.64 12.81
CA ASN A 40 -7.90 2.32 12.22
C ASN A 40 -7.78 1.87 10.76
N GLU A 41 -6.76 2.38 10.05
CA GLU A 41 -6.48 2.07 8.65
C GLU A 41 -5.73 0.74 8.49
N TYR A 42 -4.94 0.31 9.49
CA TYR A 42 -4.37 -1.02 9.57
C TYR A 42 -4.72 -1.70 10.90
N LYS A 43 -5.71 -2.61 10.86
CA LYS A 43 -6.24 -3.27 12.05
C LYS A 43 -6.42 -4.76 11.82
N LYS A 44 -5.92 -5.58 12.76
CA LYS A 44 -6.02 -7.05 12.70
C LYS A 44 -5.52 -7.64 11.36
N GLY A 45 -4.41 -7.11 10.85
CA GLY A 45 -3.83 -7.57 9.58
C GLY A 45 -4.61 -7.14 8.33
N VAL A 46 -5.54 -6.19 8.43
CA VAL A 46 -6.32 -5.68 7.29
C VAL A 46 -6.04 -4.21 7.09
N VAL A 47 -5.60 -3.87 5.88
CA VAL A 47 -5.43 -2.51 5.38
C VAL A 47 -6.74 -2.02 4.78
N LYS A 48 -7.15 -0.81 5.14
CA LYS A 48 -8.27 -0.06 4.55
C LYS A 48 -7.86 1.40 4.41
N LYS A 49 -7.47 1.80 3.20
CA LYS A 49 -7.09 3.20 2.92
C LYS A 49 -7.68 3.65 1.59
N LYS A 50 -8.27 4.85 1.57
CA LYS A 50 -8.61 5.56 0.33
C LYS A 50 -7.52 6.59 0.06
N ILE A 51 -6.94 6.56 -1.14
CA ILE A 51 -5.92 7.53 -1.56
C ILE A 51 -6.26 8.12 -2.93
N ARG A 52 -5.76 9.32 -3.20
CA ARG A 52 -5.75 9.92 -4.54
C ARG A 52 -4.42 9.60 -5.21
N VAL A 53 -4.45 8.96 -6.38
CA VAL A 53 -3.26 8.52 -7.12
C VAL A 53 -2.48 9.73 -7.63
N ARG A 54 -1.20 9.78 -7.29
CA ARG A 54 -0.25 10.84 -7.72
C ARG A 54 0.88 10.29 -8.59
N GLY A 55 1.17 9.00 -8.48
CA GLY A 55 2.17 8.26 -9.25
C GLY A 55 1.96 6.75 -9.04
N ASP A 56 2.99 5.96 -9.28
CA ASP A 56 2.96 4.53 -8.96
C ASP A 56 2.63 4.31 -7.47
N VAL A 57 1.69 3.40 -7.21
CA VAL A 57 1.27 3.08 -5.84
C VAL A 57 1.86 1.75 -5.43
N CYS A 58 2.60 1.70 -4.32
CA CYS A 58 3.15 0.47 -3.78
C CYS A 58 2.65 0.24 -2.35
N VAL A 59 2.14 -0.95 -2.07
CA VAL A 59 1.82 -1.38 -0.70
C VAL A 59 2.99 -2.17 -0.15
N ILE A 60 3.54 -1.73 0.98
CA ILE A 60 4.77 -2.26 1.57
C ILE A 60 4.45 -2.76 2.97
N GLY A 61 4.70 -4.04 3.24
CA GLY A 61 4.59 -4.62 4.57
C GLY A 61 5.95 -4.74 5.25
N CYS A 62 5.98 -4.52 6.55
CA CYS A 62 7.15 -4.70 7.40
C CYS A 62 6.82 -5.76 8.46
N TRP A 63 7.47 -6.92 8.42
CA TRP A 63 7.30 -8.01 9.42
C TRP A 63 8.39 -7.98 10.50
N ASP A 64 9.46 -7.25 10.24
CA ASP A 64 10.53 -6.98 11.19
C ASP A 64 10.93 -5.49 11.10
N LYS A 65 11.85 -5.04 11.97
CA LYS A 65 12.25 -3.62 12.04
C LYS A 65 13.17 -3.15 10.91
N LYS A 66 13.59 -4.05 10.00
CA LYS A 66 14.65 -3.79 9.01
C LYS A 66 14.20 -4.02 7.57
N THR A 67 13.18 -4.86 7.35
CA THR A 67 12.85 -5.37 6.02
C THR A 67 11.51 -4.85 5.54
N ASP A 68 11.58 -3.96 4.55
CA ASP A 68 10.44 -3.53 3.75
C ASP A 68 10.20 -4.53 2.62
N SER A 69 8.98 -5.08 2.52
CA SER A 69 8.59 -6.00 1.45
C SER A 69 7.43 -5.43 0.65
N THR A 70 7.65 -5.21 -0.65
CA THR A 70 6.59 -4.72 -1.55
C THR A 70 5.62 -5.86 -1.87
N ILE A 71 4.35 -5.69 -1.48
CA ILE A 71 3.29 -6.70 -1.61
C ILE A 71 2.52 -6.50 -2.92
N CYS A 72 2.25 -5.24 -3.27
CA CYS A 72 1.41 -4.89 -4.41
C CYS A 72 1.94 -3.62 -5.06
N VAL A 73 1.88 -3.57 -6.40
CA VAL A 73 2.29 -2.41 -7.19
C VAL A 73 1.18 -2.07 -8.18
N PHE A 74 0.69 -0.84 -8.14
CA PHE A 74 -0.16 -0.28 -9.17
C PHE A 74 0.66 0.68 -9.99
N ASN A 75 0.82 0.40 -11.28
CA ASN A 75 1.56 1.25 -12.19
C ASN A 75 0.63 2.33 -12.74
N MET A 76 1.07 3.58 -12.73
CA MET A 76 0.37 4.66 -13.40
C MET A 76 0.57 4.54 -14.92
N VAL A 77 -0.46 4.90 -15.70
CA VAL A 77 -0.42 5.02 -17.16
C VAL A 77 -0.74 6.44 -17.57
#